data_AF-A0A3B5LA49-F1
#
_entry.id   AF-A0A3B5LA49-F1
#
_cell.length_a   1.000
_cell.length_b   1.000
_cell.length_c   1.000
_cell.angle_alpha   90.00
_cell.angle_beta   90.00
_cell.angle_gamma   90.00
#
_symmetry.space_group_name_H-M   'P 1'
#
loop_
_entity.id
_entity.type
_entity.pdbx_description
1 polymer ?
#
loop_
_entity_poly.entity_id
_entity_poly.type
_entity_poly.pdbx_seq_one_letter_code
_entity_poly.pdbx_strand_id
1 'polypeptide(L)'
;MSNSIEILYFIQQRAPESLLSATITANEEAMTILEEVIMYTFQQCVYYITKALYVVLPGLLDCNPFPVDSSEPCWKGGVGFPEPVRRVLQVFQSAQELLHGYLVHPEIQAQMFAYLFFFSNVSLLNQLLDKGPARGWFQRSKSLQIQACLRMLMEWATKSGLGHLAEKFFTKLNIRLFFSLLCLQLSWRVLSSEHPSLKPVQLHRILTQYQLTAEIGPVPVWQPSIDLLESFENHPPIVLPSSGFRVDLDSECVEDSIYRQLLYVRHYLWGLRTKTQTHTTTPSVHTQSNGTNTADWPDIQVRKIHV
;
A
#
# COMPACT_ATOMS: atom_id res chain seq x y z
N MET A 1 4.19 -9.68 -9.30
CA MET A 1 4.24 -8.26 -9.73
C MET A 1 5.62 -7.86 -10.22
N SER A 2 6.66 -7.74 -9.37
CA SER A 2 8.02 -7.31 -9.83
C SER A 2 8.52 -8.10 -11.04
N ASN A 3 8.59 -9.44 -10.93
CA ASN A 3 9.00 -10.29 -12.05
C ASN A 3 8.15 -10.09 -13.31
N SER A 4 6.83 -9.93 -13.16
CA SER A 4 5.92 -9.74 -14.30
C SER A 4 6.20 -8.43 -15.04
N ILE A 5 6.55 -7.36 -14.31
CA ILE A 5 6.92 -6.05 -14.87
C ILE A 5 8.21 -6.18 -15.70
N GLU A 6 9.23 -6.85 -15.15
CA GLU A 6 10.51 -7.05 -15.84
C GLU A 6 10.38 -7.96 -17.07
N ILE A 7 9.55 -9.02 -16.99
CA ILE A 7 9.27 -9.90 -18.14
C ILE A 7 8.48 -9.15 -19.22
N LEU A 8 7.50 -8.33 -18.83
CA LEU A 8 6.73 -7.51 -19.78
C LEU A 8 7.67 -6.58 -20.55
N TYR A 9 8.56 -5.88 -19.83
CA TYR A 9 9.57 -5.03 -20.45
C TYR A 9 10.50 -5.80 -21.39
N PHE A 10 10.98 -6.98 -20.96
CA PHE A 10 11.81 -7.84 -21.79
C PHE A 10 11.12 -8.20 -23.12
N ILE A 11 9.85 -8.60 -23.07
CA ILE A 11 9.09 -8.94 -24.28
C ILE A 11 8.87 -7.71 -25.15
N GLN A 12 8.56 -6.54 -24.56
CA GLN A 12 8.39 -5.29 -25.31
C GLN A 12 9.64 -4.90 -26.11
N GLN A 13 10.83 -5.13 -25.54
CA GLN A 13 12.10 -4.82 -26.22
C GLN A 13 12.49 -5.87 -27.28
N ARG A 14 12.21 -7.16 -27.03
CA ARG A 14 12.61 -8.27 -27.93
C ARG A 14 11.58 -8.58 -29.02
N ALA A 15 10.30 -8.25 -28.82
CA ALA A 15 9.23 -8.47 -29.80
C ALA A 15 9.51 -7.87 -31.19
N PRO A 16 10.01 -6.62 -31.34
CA PRO A 16 10.26 -6.04 -32.65
C PRO A 16 11.41 -6.73 -33.44
N GLU A 17 12.27 -7.51 -32.79
CA GLU A 17 13.37 -8.23 -33.47
C GLU A 17 12.93 -9.58 -34.08
N SER A 18 11.71 -10.05 -33.79
CA SER A 18 11.21 -11.35 -34.24
C SER A 18 10.58 -11.25 -35.64
N LEU A 19 11.16 -11.95 -36.63
CA LEU A 19 10.70 -11.93 -38.03
C LEU A 19 9.51 -12.86 -38.34
N LEU A 20 9.04 -13.65 -37.37
CA LEU A 20 7.97 -14.63 -37.58
C LEU A 20 6.64 -14.10 -37.04
N SER A 21 5.61 -13.99 -37.89
CA SER A 21 4.31 -13.44 -37.46
C SER A 21 3.67 -14.22 -36.31
N ALA A 22 3.86 -15.53 -36.26
CA ALA A 22 3.38 -16.38 -35.16
C ALA A 22 4.04 -16.03 -33.81
N THR A 23 5.31 -15.64 -33.83
CA THR A 23 6.05 -15.20 -32.63
C THR A 23 5.57 -13.82 -32.18
N ILE A 24 5.25 -12.93 -33.11
CA ILE A 24 4.67 -11.61 -32.80
C ILE A 24 3.32 -11.77 -32.11
N THR A 25 2.40 -12.58 -32.68
CA THR A 25 1.07 -12.81 -32.07
C THR A 25 1.16 -13.46 -30.68
N ALA A 26 2.04 -14.45 -30.50
CA ALA A 26 2.26 -15.06 -29.19
C ALA A 26 2.82 -14.07 -28.16
N ASN A 27 3.70 -13.15 -28.58
CA ASN A 27 4.22 -12.09 -27.72
C ASN A 27 3.13 -11.08 -27.34
N GLU A 28 2.25 -10.69 -28.25
CA GLU A 28 1.10 -9.80 -27.95
C GLU A 28 0.14 -10.40 -26.92
N GLU A 29 -0.18 -11.69 -27.06
CA GLU A 29 -1.00 -12.41 -26.09
C GLU A 29 -0.31 -12.49 -24.72
N ALA A 30 0.99 -12.83 -24.69
CA ALA A 30 1.76 -12.88 -23.46
C ALA A 30 1.86 -11.51 -22.76
N MET A 31 2.04 -10.42 -23.52
CA MET A 31 2.05 -9.06 -22.97
C MET A 31 0.71 -8.73 -22.30
N THR A 32 -0.40 -9.01 -22.98
CA THR A 32 -1.75 -8.77 -22.44
C THR A 32 -1.97 -9.53 -21.12
N ILE A 33 -1.61 -10.81 -21.08
CA ILE A 33 -1.71 -11.63 -19.85
C ILE A 33 -0.83 -11.08 -18.74
N LEU A 34 0.39 -10.62 -19.04
CA LEU A 34 1.28 -10.04 -18.05
C LEU A 34 0.73 -8.73 -17.49
N GLU A 35 0.15 -7.87 -18.32
CA GLU A 35 -0.53 -6.65 -17.88
C GLU A 35 -1.68 -6.96 -16.92
N GLU A 36 -2.53 -7.94 -17.24
CA GLU A 36 -3.60 -8.40 -16.36
C GLU A 36 -3.07 -8.92 -15.03
N VAL A 37 -2.02 -9.74 -15.05
CA VAL A 37 -1.38 -10.27 -13.84
C VAL A 37 -0.80 -9.14 -12.99
N ILE A 38 -0.19 -8.12 -13.60
CA ILE A 38 0.33 -6.94 -12.89
C ILE A 38 -0.81 -6.17 -12.24
N MET A 39 -1.87 -5.86 -12.99
CA MET A 39 -3.04 -5.14 -12.47
C MET A 39 -3.71 -5.90 -11.33
N TYR A 40 -3.98 -7.19 -11.50
CA TYR A 40 -4.60 -8.02 -10.48
C TYR A 40 -3.73 -8.12 -9.22
N THR A 41 -2.42 -8.33 -9.38
CA THR A 41 -1.52 -8.40 -8.23
C THR A 41 -1.45 -7.06 -7.49
N PHE A 42 -1.42 -5.94 -8.20
CA PHE A 42 -1.46 -4.62 -7.59
C PHE A 42 -2.73 -4.41 -6.77
N GLN A 43 -3.89 -4.77 -7.33
CA GLN A 43 -5.18 -4.69 -6.63
C GLN A 43 -5.21 -5.58 -5.38
N GLN A 44 -4.65 -6.79 -5.43
CA GLN A 44 -4.54 -7.67 -4.26
C GLN A 44 -3.65 -7.05 -3.17
N CYS A 45 -2.48 -6.52 -3.54
CA CYS A 45 -1.61 -5.82 -2.60
C CYS A 45 -2.34 -4.63 -1.94
N VAL A 46 -3.00 -3.80 -2.74
CA VAL A 46 -3.83 -2.70 -2.24
C VAL A 46 -4.89 -3.20 -1.26
N TYR A 47 -5.65 -4.23 -1.62
CA TYR A 47 -6.71 -4.77 -0.77
C TYR A 47 -6.19 -5.23 0.60
N TYR A 48 -5.14 -6.05 0.65
CA TYR A 48 -4.63 -6.56 1.91
C TYR A 48 -3.99 -5.48 2.78
N ILE A 49 -3.25 -4.54 2.18
CA ILE A 49 -2.63 -3.45 2.92
C ILE A 49 -3.70 -2.48 3.45
N THR A 50 -4.69 -2.12 2.63
CA THR A 50 -5.79 -1.24 3.06
C THR A 50 -6.66 -1.89 4.12
N LYS A 51 -6.88 -3.21 4.06
CA LYS A 51 -7.54 -3.96 5.13
C LYS A 51 -6.80 -3.84 6.47
N ALA A 52 -5.47 -3.95 6.45
CA ALA A 52 -4.65 -3.73 7.65
C ALA A 52 -4.73 -2.27 8.14
N LEU A 53 -4.62 -1.30 7.23
CA LEU A 53 -4.77 0.13 7.54
C LEU A 53 -6.13 0.46 8.14
N TYR A 54 -7.22 -0.10 7.62
CA TYR A 54 -8.58 0.17 8.09
C TYR A 54 -8.78 -0.15 9.57
N VAL A 55 -8.06 -1.17 10.07
CA VAL A 55 -8.10 -1.55 11.49
C VAL A 55 -7.37 -0.53 12.38
N VAL A 56 -6.25 0.03 11.92
CA VAL A 56 -5.38 0.88 12.74
C VAL A 56 -5.64 2.39 12.59
N LEU A 57 -6.13 2.83 11.43
CA LEU A 57 -6.40 4.24 11.11
C LEU A 57 -7.33 4.95 12.11
N PRO A 58 -8.44 4.36 12.60
CA PRO A 58 -9.32 5.02 13.57
C PRO A 58 -8.58 5.48 14.83
N GLY A 59 -7.53 4.75 15.23
CA GLY A 59 -6.72 5.08 16.41
C GLY A 59 -6.01 6.43 16.30
N LEU A 60 -5.78 6.96 15.09
CA LEU A 60 -5.22 8.30 14.90
C LEU A 60 -6.16 9.41 15.37
N LEU A 61 -7.48 9.20 15.27
CA LEU A 61 -8.48 10.19 15.65
C LEU A 61 -8.63 10.28 17.18
N ASP A 62 -8.37 9.18 17.88
CA ASP A 62 -8.46 9.08 19.35
C ASP A 62 -7.11 9.36 20.05
N CYS A 63 -6.01 9.49 19.30
CA CYS A 63 -4.67 9.62 19.83
C CYS A 63 -4.43 10.98 20.52
N ASN A 64 -3.80 10.97 21.70
CA ASN A 64 -3.27 12.17 22.33
C ASN A 64 -1.73 12.21 22.19
N PRO A 65 -1.20 13.07 21.30
CA PRO A 65 0.25 13.23 21.08
C PRO A 65 0.94 14.15 22.11
N PHE A 66 0.23 14.64 23.13
CA PHE A 66 0.77 15.48 24.20
C PHE A 66 0.66 14.76 25.55
N PRO A 67 1.67 13.97 25.95
CA PRO A 67 1.73 13.38 27.29
C PRO A 67 1.92 14.46 28.37
N VAL A 68 1.35 14.24 29.55
CA VAL A 68 1.41 15.18 30.68
C VAL A 68 2.83 15.27 31.28
N ASP A 69 3.65 14.25 31.11
CA ASP A 69 4.97 14.11 31.77
C ASP A 69 6.19 14.45 30.88
N SER A 70 5.98 14.88 29.63
CA SER A 70 7.09 15.19 28.70
C SER A 70 7.03 16.65 28.27
N SER A 71 7.99 17.46 28.74
CA SER A 71 8.16 18.87 28.36
C SER A 71 8.49 19.08 26.87
N GLU A 72 8.90 18.02 26.17
CA GLU A 72 9.09 18.03 24.73
C GLU A 72 7.99 17.27 23.99
N PRO A 73 7.35 17.88 22.99
CA PRO A 73 6.39 17.18 22.16
C PRO A 73 7.03 15.98 21.44
N CYS A 74 6.34 14.84 21.34
CA CYS A 74 6.87 13.60 20.78
C CYS A 74 7.47 13.72 19.35
N TRP A 75 7.07 14.73 18.56
CA TRP A 75 7.65 15.00 17.24
C TRP A 75 9.05 15.66 17.26
N LYS A 76 9.57 16.09 18.42
CA LYS A 76 10.91 16.70 18.52
C LYS A 76 12.04 15.74 18.94
N GLY A 77 11.76 14.44 19.06
CA GLY A 77 12.80 13.41 19.11
C GLY A 77 13.24 12.90 20.49
N GLY A 78 12.52 13.23 21.58
CA GLY A 78 12.85 12.72 22.92
C GLY A 78 12.07 11.46 23.35
N VAL A 79 10.85 11.27 22.86
CA VAL A 79 9.95 10.16 23.21
C VAL A 79 9.30 9.69 21.91
N GLY A 80 9.45 8.41 21.54
CA GLY A 80 9.00 7.87 20.25
C GLY A 80 7.51 8.12 19.93
N PHE A 81 7.08 7.81 18.70
CA PHE A 81 5.70 8.04 18.28
C PHE A 81 4.67 7.40 19.23
N PRO A 82 3.54 8.08 19.53
CA PRO A 82 2.44 7.49 20.29
C PRO A 82 1.98 6.17 19.68
N GLU A 83 1.56 5.23 20.52
CA GLU A 83 1.19 3.86 20.11
C GLU A 83 0.22 3.81 18.91
N PRO A 84 -0.87 4.61 18.84
CA PRO A 84 -1.74 4.61 17.67
C PRO A 84 -1.06 5.08 16.39
N VAL A 85 -0.21 6.10 16.47
CA VAL A 85 0.58 6.60 15.34
C VAL A 85 1.59 5.54 14.89
N ARG A 86 2.29 4.93 15.86
CA ARG A 86 3.28 3.88 15.62
C ARG A 86 2.68 2.70 14.85
N ARG A 87 1.46 2.25 15.19
CA ARG A 87 0.79 1.15 14.48
C ARG A 87 0.49 1.48 13.02
N VAL A 88 0.06 2.70 12.72
CA VAL A 88 -0.17 3.12 11.33
C VAL A 88 1.14 3.20 10.56
N LEU A 89 2.16 3.83 11.16
CA LEU A 89 3.49 3.93 10.56
C LEU A 89 4.11 2.55 10.32
N GLN A 90 3.90 1.59 11.22
CA GLN A 90 4.38 0.21 11.04
C GLN A 90 3.78 -0.44 9.79
N VAL A 91 2.50 -0.24 9.50
CA VAL A 91 1.88 -0.79 8.27
C VAL A 91 2.51 -0.17 7.02
N PHE A 92 2.69 1.16 7.00
CA PHE A 92 3.35 1.83 5.87
C PHE A 92 4.81 1.41 5.72
N GLN A 93 5.56 1.35 6.82
CA GLN A 93 6.96 0.95 6.82
C GLN A 93 7.12 -0.49 6.32
N SER A 94 6.34 -1.44 6.84
CA SER A 94 6.38 -2.83 6.38
C SER A 94 5.99 -2.94 4.90
N ALA A 95 5.01 -2.18 4.42
CA ALA A 95 4.68 -2.14 3.00
C ALA A 95 5.86 -1.62 2.16
N GLN A 96 6.53 -0.55 2.61
CA GLN A 96 7.70 0.00 1.92
C GLN A 96 8.87 -1.00 1.87
N GLU A 97 9.17 -1.63 3.01
CA GLU A 97 10.24 -2.63 3.14
C GLU A 97 9.98 -3.84 2.24
N LEU A 98 8.73 -4.33 2.17
CA LEU A 98 8.38 -5.43 1.27
C LEU A 98 8.48 -5.03 -0.20
N LEU A 99 7.99 -3.84 -0.58
CA LEU A 99 8.09 -3.35 -1.96
C LEU A 99 9.56 -3.21 -2.40
N HIS A 100 10.42 -2.68 -1.53
CA HIS A 100 11.86 -2.59 -1.78
C HIS A 100 12.53 -3.96 -1.79
N GLY A 101 12.22 -4.81 -0.82
CA GLY A 101 12.81 -6.15 -0.67
C GLY A 101 12.47 -7.09 -1.82
N TYR A 102 11.26 -6.95 -2.40
CA TYR A 102 10.87 -7.65 -3.63
C TYR A 102 11.21 -6.90 -4.91
N LEU A 103 11.98 -5.81 -4.82
CA LEU A 103 12.50 -5.07 -5.97
C LEU A 103 11.38 -4.65 -6.92
N VAL A 104 10.26 -4.19 -6.37
CA VAL A 104 9.15 -3.67 -7.18
C VAL A 104 9.60 -2.37 -7.84
N HIS A 105 9.22 -2.14 -9.10
CA HIS A 105 9.60 -0.94 -9.84
C HIS A 105 9.27 0.35 -9.06
N PRO A 106 10.19 1.34 -8.94
CA PRO A 106 10.00 2.54 -8.13
C PRO A 106 8.71 3.32 -8.44
N GLU A 107 8.33 3.43 -9.71
CA GLU A 107 7.08 4.07 -10.11
C GLU A 107 5.84 3.33 -9.56
N ILE A 108 5.86 1.99 -9.57
CA ILE A 108 4.78 1.18 -9.01
C ILE A 108 4.75 1.29 -7.49
N GLN A 109 5.91 1.40 -6.83
CA GLN A 109 5.96 1.69 -5.40
C GLN A 109 5.32 3.05 -5.07
N ALA A 110 5.65 4.09 -5.83
CA ALA A 110 5.07 5.42 -5.68
C ALA A 110 3.54 5.40 -5.88
N GLN A 111 3.05 4.68 -6.89
CA GLN A 111 1.62 4.52 -7.15
C GLN A 111 0.91 3.73 -6.04
N MET A 112 1.55 2.69 -5.49
CA MET A 112 1.04 1.96 -4.32
C MET A 112 0.85 2.93 -3.14
N PHE A 113 1.87 3.71 -2.80
CA PHE A 113 1.78 4.69 -1.71
C PHE A 113 0.80 5.82 -1.98
N ALA A 114 0.67 6.27 -3.23
CA ALA A 114 -0.37 7.21 -3.63
C ALA A 114 -1.77 6.68 -3.31
N TYR A 115 -2.04 5.41 -3.64
CA TYR A 115 -3.30 4.75 -3.29
C TYR A 115 -3.48 4.65 -1.77
N LEU A 116 -2.46 4.20 -1.05
CA LEU A 116 -2.55 4.01 0.41
C LEU A 116 -2.80 5.33 1.15
N PHE A 117 -2.19 6.43 0.73
CA PHE A 117 -2.45 7.76 1.28
C PHE A 117 -3.84 8.29 0.90
N PHE A 118 -4.29 8.06 -0.34
CA PHE A 118 -5.67 8.35 -0.75
C PHE A 118 -6.67 7.62 0.14
N PHE A 119 -6.52 6.30 0.29
CA PHE A 119 -7.40 5.47 1.12
C PHE A 119 -7.40 5.95 2.57
N SER A 120 -6.22 6.22 3.14
CA SER A 120 -6.09 6.69 4.52
C SER A 120 -6.79 8.02 4.73
N ASN A 121 -6.61 8.96 3.78
CA ASN A 121 -7.27 10.25 3.79
C ASN A 121 -8.81 10.12 3.76
N VAL A 122 -9.34 9.37 2.78
CA VAL A 122 -10.79 9.15 2.62
C VAL A 122 -11.37 8.43 3.84
N SER A 123 -10.70 7.38 4.33
CA SER A 123 -11.16 6.62 5.49
C SER A 123 -11.20 7.47 6.76
N LEU A 124 -10.13 8.22 7.06
CA LEU A 124 -10.08 9.10 8.23
C LEU A 124 -11.13 10.21 8.15
N LEU A 125 -11.31 10.82 6.98
CA LEU A 125 -12.31 11.84 6.77
C LEU A 125 -13.73 11.29 6.94
N ASN A 126 -14.03 10.14 6.32
CA ASN A 126 -15.34 9.51 6.44
C ASN A 126 -15.64 9.12 7.90
N GLN A 127 -14.65 8.60 8.62
CA GLN A 127 -14.81 8.32 10.06
C GLN A 127 -15.02 9.58 10.89
N LEU A 128 -14.27 10.65 10.63
CA LEU A 128 -14.42 11.93 11.30
C LEU A 128 -15.82 12.52 11.08
N LEU A 129 -16.34 12.45 9.85
CA LEU A 129 -17.66 13.00 9.50
C LEU A 129 -18.80 12.16 10.08
N ASP A 130 -18.67 10.84 10.06
CA ASP A 130 -19.69 9.90 10.54
C ASP A 130 -19.74 9.83 12.08
N LYS A 131 -18.59 9.67 12.73
CA LYS A 131 -18.49 9.41 14.18
C LYS A 131 -18.03 10.62 14.99
N GLY A 132 -17.56 11.68 14.34
CA GLY A 132 -16.99 12.86 15.01
C GLY A 132 -17.93 13.56 16.00
N PRO A 133 -19.23 13.77 15.71
CA PRO A 133 -20.13 14.43 16.65
C PRO A 133 -20.35 13.59 17.91
N ALA A 134 -20.58 12.28 17.72
CA ALA A 134 -20.81 11.35 18.82
C ALA A 134 -19.57 11.15 19.71
N ARG A 135 -18.36 11.29 19.15
CA ARG A 135 -17.09 11.12 19.86
C ARG A 135 -16.43 12.44 20.32
N GLY A 136 -17.02 13.59 20.00
CA GLY A 136 -16.48 14.90 20.38
C GLY A 136 -15.17 15.27 19.67
N TRP A 137 -14.88 14.69 18.50
CA TRP A 137 -13.63 14.95 17.77
C TRP A 137 -13.52 16.37 17.20
N PHE A 138 -14.64 17.12 17.16
CA PHE A 138 -14.66 18.52 16.74
C PHE A 138 -14.26 19.52 17.83
N GLN A 139 -13.96 19.06 19.05
CA GLN A 139 -13.42 19.92 20.10
C GLN A 139 -12.04 20.46 19.68
N ARG A 140 -11.76 21.73 19.98
CA ARG A 140 -10.49 22.39 19.60
C ARG A 140 -9.25 21.60 20.04
N SER A 141 -9.25 21.09 21.27
CA SER A 141 -8.17 20.26 21.80
C SER A 141 -7.99 18.97 20.98
N LYS A 142 -9.07 18.29 20.64
CA LYS A 142 -9.05 17.05 19.83
C LYS A 142 -8.62 17.30 18.40
N SER A 143 -9.16 18.32 17.74
CA SER A 143 -8.72 18.70 16.40
C SER A 143 -7.24 19.04 16.33
N LEU A 144 -6.70 19.72 17.36
CA LEU A 144 -5.26 19.96 17.49
C LEU A 144 -4.47 18.65 17.66
N GLN A 145 -4.96 17.71 18.47
CA GLN A 145 -4.34 16.38 18.65
C GLN A 145 -4.33 15.57 17.34
N ILE A 146 -5.41 15.60 16.56
CA ILE A 146 -5.50 14.93 15.27
C ILE A 146 -4.53 15.54 14.27
N GLN A 147 -4.49 16.88 14.15
CA GLN A 147 -3.56 17.59 13.28
C GLN A 147 -2.11 17.27 13.61
N ALA A 148 -1.82 17.20 14.91
CA ALA A 148 -0.56 16.79 15.47
C ALA A 148 -0.16 15.35 15.07
N CYS A 149 -1.07 14.39 15.17
CA CYS A 149 -0.82 13.00 14.72
C CYS A 149 -0.58 12.91 13.21
N LEU A 150 -1.33 13.67 12.41
CA LEU A 150 -1.13 13.74 10.95
C LEU A 150 0.20 14.36 10.59
N ARG A 151 0.67 15.36 11.35
CA ARG A 151 2.01 15.94 11.16
C ARG A 151 3.10 14.89 11.37
N MET A 152 2.98 14.03 12.38
CA MET A 152 3.93 12.93 12.58
C MET A 152 3.94 11.97 11.38
N LEU A 153 2.78 11.66 10.83
CA LEU A 153 2.65 10.80 9.64
C LEU A 153 3.31 11.45 8.42
N MET A 154 3.07 12.75 8.19
CA MET A 154 3.71 13.50 7.11
C MET A 154 5.22 13.59 7.31
N GLU A 155 5.70 13.79 8.54
CA GLU A 155 7.14 13.83 8.84
C GLU A 155 7.81 12.49 8.54
N TRP A 156 7.19 11.37 8.92
CA TRP A 156 7.66 10.04 8.55
C TRP A 156 7.69 9.86 7.04
N ALA A 157 6.63 10.28 6.33
CA ALA A 157 6.57 10.16 4.88
C ALA A 157 7.69 10.96 4.20
N THR A 158 7.99 12.17 4.68
CA THR A 158 9.12 12.98 4.19
C THR A 158 10.45 12.29 4.43
N LYS A 159 10.69 11.75 5.63
CA LYS A 159 11.92 10.99 5.95
C LYS A 159 12.06 9.72 5.11
N SER A 160 10.94 9.14 4.68
CA SER A 160 10.89 7.90 3.89
C SER A 160 10.90 8.14 2.38
N GLY A 161 11.10 9.39 1.91
CA GLY A 161 11.14 9.76 0.50
C GLY A 161 9.77 9.93 -0.18
N LEU A 162 8.67 9.85 0.59
CA LEU A 162 7.28 9.88 0.12
C LEU A 162 6.58 11.22 0.42
N GLY A 163 7.31 12.25 0.83
CA GLY A 163 6.76 13.54 1.29
C GLY A 163 5.84 14.21 0.27
N HIS A 164 6.25 14.28 -1.00
CA HIS A 164 5.44 14.88 -2.08
C HIS A 164 4.10 14.17 -2.30
N LEU A 165 4.05 12.83 -2.16
CA LEU A 165 2.80 12.06 -2.24
C LEU A 165 1.94 12.32 -1.01
N ALA A 166 2.54 12.30 0.18
CA ALA A 166 1.82 12.56 1.42
C ALA A 166 1.18 13.95 1.41
N GLU A 167 1.92 14.98 0.99
CA GLU A 167 1.38 16.32 0.81
C GLU A 167 0.21 16.33 -0.18
N LYS A 168 0.36 15.73 -1.37
CA LYS A 168 -0.70 15.69 -2.39
C LYS A 168 -2.03 15.15 -1.86
N PHE A 169 -2.00 14.10 -1.04
CA PHE A 169 -3.22 13.45 -0.55
C PHE A 169 -3.71 14.01 0.79
N PHE A 170 -2.84 14.24 1.77
CA PHE A 170 -3.24 14.72 3.09
C PHE A 170 -3.46 16.23 3.16
N THR A 171 -3.03 17.03 2.17
CA THR A 171 -3.32 18.48 2.15
C THR A 171 -4.83 18.74 2.16
N LYS A 172 -5.63 17.91 1.48
CA LYS A 172 -7.11 18.06 1.49
C LYS A 172 -7.70 17.87 2.89
N LEU A 173 -7.20 16.90 3.65
CA LEU A 173 -7.67 16.64 5.02
C LEU A 173 -7.10 17.66 6.02
N ASN A 174 -5.85 18.10 5.85
CA ASN A 174 -5.29 19.21 6.64
C ASN A 174 -6.09 20.51 6.45
N ILE A 175 -6.47 20.85 5.22
CA ILE A 175 -7.29 22.03 4.93
C ILE A 175 -8.69 21.88 5.54
N ARG A 176 -9.33 20.71 5.43
CA ARG A 176 -10.67 20.47 6.01
C ARG A 176 -10.67 20.47 7.54
N LEU A 177 -9.67 19.86 8.17
CA LEU A 177 -9.48 19.94 9.61
C LEU A 177 -9.23 21.38 10.05
N PHE A 178 -8.35 22.09 9.34
CA PHE A 178 -8.07 23.51 9.59
C PHE A 178 -9.32 24.37 9.42
N PHE A 179 -10.19 24.08 8.46
CA PHE A 179 -11.47 24.78 8.28
C PHE A 179 -12.49 24.48 9.38
N SER A 180 -12.52 23.24 9.86
CA SER A 180 -13.32 22.87 11.04
C SER A 180 -12.80 23.54 12.32
N LEU A 181 -11.49 23.78 12.42
CA LEU A 181 -10.82 24.55 13.46
C LEU A 181 -11.05 26.07 13.33
N LEU A 182 -11.12 26.61 12.10
CA LEU A 182 -11.33 28.05 11.82
C LEU A 182 -12.80 28.49 11.84
N CYS A 183 -13.75 27.60 11.56
CA CYS A 183 -15.18 27.89 11.73
C CYS A 183 -15.55 28.27 13.17
N LEU A 184 -14.67 28.00 14.13
CA LEU A 184 -14.78 28.47 15.52
C LEU A 184 -14.43 29.96 15.72
N GLN A 185 -13.88 30.69 14.74
CA GLN A 185 -13.37 32.07 14.97
C GLN A 185 -13.70 33.17 13.93
N LEU A 186 -14.11 32.89 12.69
CA LEU A 186 -14.24 33.94 11.66
C LEU A 186 -15.65 34.13 11.11
N SER A 187 -16.03 35.39 10.86
CA SER A 187 -17.28 35.75 10.21
C SER A 187 -17.27 35.39 8.72
N TRP A 188 -18.41 34.89 8.24
CA TRP A 188 -18.72 34.41 6.88
C TRP A 188 -17.94 35.06 5.72
N ARG A 189 -17.77 36.39 5.72
CA ARG A 189 -17.15 37.15 4.62
C ARG A 189 -15.68 36.80 4.37
N VAL A 190 -14.92 36.48 5.42
CA VAL A 190 -13.48 36.17 5.32
C VAL A 190 -13.27 34.75 4.80
N LEU A 191 -14.17 33.84 5.16
CA LEU A 191 -14.11 32.42 4.82
C LEU A 191 -14.37 32.16 3.32
N SER A 192 -15.31 32.93 2.73
CA SER A 192 -15.65 32.86 1.31
C SER A 192 -14.63 33.52 0.39
N SER A 193 -13.83 34.47 0.90
CA SER A 193 -12.80 35.16 0.10
C SER A 193 -11.47 34.40 0.05
N GLU A 194 -11.13 33.65 1.09
CA GLU A 194 -9.83 32.97 1.21
C GLU A 194 -9.77 31.61 0.47
N HIS A 195 -10.91 30.96 0.20
CA HIS A 195 -10.92 29.58 -0.33
C HIS A 195 -12.00 29.30 -1.40
N PRO A 196 -11.76 29.71 -2.67
CA PRO A 196 -12.71 29.50 -3.78
C PRO A 196 -12.83 28.05 -4.27
N SER A 197 -12.00 27.11 -3.79
CA SER A 197 -11.94 25.72 -4.26
C SER A 197 -12.84 24.73 -3.50
N LEU A 198 -13.49 25.17 -2.42
CA LEU A 198 -14.40 24.34 -1.62
C LEU A 198 -15.83 24.42 -2.16
N LYS A 199 -16.48 23.27 -2.37
CA LYS A 199 -17.89 23.23 -2.77
C LYS A 199 -18.77 23.69 -1.59
N PRO A 200 -19.74 24.59 -1.78
CA PRO A 200 -20.54 25.20 -0.70
C PRO A 200 -21.20 24.19 0.26
N VAL A 201 -21.53 23.00 -0.25
CA VAL A 201 -22.20 21.92 0.49
C VAL A 201 -21.31 21.28 1.55
N GLN A 202 -19.99 21.19 1.31
CA GLN A 202 -19.04 20.58 2.26
C GLN A 202 -18.79 21.51 3.46
N LEU A 203 -18.83 22.81 3.17
CA LEU A 203 -18.59 23.90 4.12
C LEU A 203 -19.78 24.07 5.08
N HIS A 204 -20.99 23.87 4.59
CA HIS A 204 -22.19 23.93 5.41
C HIS A 204 -22.25 22.84 6.49
N ARG A 205 -21.84 21.60 6.19
CA ARG A 205 -21.91 20.49 7.16
C ARG A 205 -20.97 20.63 8.36
N ILE A 206 -19.84 21.32 8.18
CA ILE A 206 -18.91 21.65 9.27
C ILE A 206 -19.54 22.67 10.23
N LEU A 207 -20.31 23.63 9.70
CA LEU A 207 -21.03 24.63 10.49
C LEU A 207 -22.22 24.04 11.27
N THR A 208 -22.90 23.02 10.71
CA THR A 208 -24.03 22.36 11.38
C THR A 208 -23.62 21.58 12.63
N GLN A 209 -22.40 21.02 12.65
CA GLN A 209 -21.86 20.31 13.83
C GLN A 209 -21.34 21.29 14.91
N TYR A 210 -20.91 22.49 14.50
CA TYR A 210 -20.50 23.55 15.42
C TYR A 210 -21.67 24.07 16.28
N GLN A 211 -22.85 24.24 15.67
CA GLN A 211 -24.07 24.68 16.38
C GLN A 211 -24.58 23.71 17.45
N LEU A 212 -24.21 22.44 17.39
CA LEU A 212 -24.63 21.44 18.39
C LEU A 212 -23.73 21.41 19.64
N THR A 213 -22.56 22.07 19.62
CA THR A 213 -21.59 22.04 20.72
C THR A 213 -21.51 23.36 21.49
N ALA A 214 -22.00 24.46 20.91
CA ALA A 214 -22.13 25.75 21.58
C ALA A 214 -23.63 26.01 21.81
N GLU A 215 -24.03 26.37 23.03
CA GLU A 215 -25.41 26.69 23.45
C GLU A 215 -25.97 27.96 22.75
N ILE A 216 -25.96 28.00 21.42
CA ILE A 216 -26.48 29.08 20.61
C ILE A 216 -27.73 28.53 19.93
N GLY A 217 -28.88 29.12 20.29
CA GLY A 217 -30.21 28.66 19.92
C GLY A 217 -30.45 28.44 18.41
N PRO A 218 -31.59 27.80 18.08
CA PRO A 218 -31.79 27.15 16.79
C PRO A 218 -31.97 28.18 15.67
N VAL A 219 -31.07 28.15 14.69
CA VAL A 219 -31.34 28.78 13.38
C VAL A 219 -32.17 27.78 12.58
N PRO A 220 -33.38 28.13 12.12
CA PRO A 220 -34.27 27.16 11.51
C PRO A 220 -33.84 26.83 10.07
N VAL A 221 -33.91 25.53 9.78
CA VAL A 221 -33.90 24.87 8.46
C VAL A 221 -32.53 24.80 7.77
N TRP A 222 -31.79 23.73 8.07
CA TRP A 222 -30.91 23.13 7.08
C TRP A 222 -30.94 21.60 7.13
N GLN A 223 -31.38 20.99 6.03
CA GLN A 223 -31.35 19.54 5.81
C GLN A 223 -30.18 19.21 4.87
N PRO A 224 -29.23 18.35 5.29
CA PRO A 224 -28.09 18.01 4.47
C PRO A 224 -28.48 17.03 3.36
N SER A 225 -28.13 17.37 2.11
CA SER A 225 -28.21 16.44 0.98
C SER A 225 -27.20 15.30 1.12
N ILE A 226 -27.55 14.14 0.55
CA ILE A 226 -27.11 12.79 0.93
C ILE A 226 -25.63 12.47 0.54
N ASP A 227 -24.88 13.40 -0.06
CA ASP A 227 -23.51 13.17 -0.58
C ASP A 227 -22.38 13.88 0.21
N LEU A 228 -22.02 13.44 1.44
CA LEU A 228 -20.78 13.97 2.11
C LEU A 228 -19.58 13.05 2.05
N LEU A 229 -19.82 11.75 2.06
CA LEU A 229 -18.74 10.78 2.17
C LEU A 229 -17.89 10.90 0.92
N GLU A 230 -16.57 10.97 1.11
CA GLU A 230 -15.68 10.86 -0.03
C GLU A 230 -15.76 9.44 -0.55
N SER A 231 -16.08 9.32 -1.84
CA SER A 231 -16.14 8.04 -2.53
C SER A 231 -14.73 7.46 -2.67
N PHE A 232 -14.62 6.15 -2.48
CA PHE A 232 -13.41 5.39 -2.74
C PHE A 232 -13.18 5.15 -4.25
N GLU A 233 -14.14 5.48 -5.11
CA GLU A 233 -14.06 5.22 -6.56
C GLU A 233 -13.03 6.08 -7.28
N ASN A 234 -12.70 7.26 -6.76
CA ASN A 234 -11.74 8.19 -7.38
C ASN A 234 -10.29 7.91 -6.96
N HIS A 235 -9.92 6.64 -6.88
CA HIS A 235 -8.57 6.25 -6.52
C HIS A 235 -7.59 6.49 -7.69
N PRO A 236 -6.30 6.74 -7.41
CA PRO A 236 -5.28 6.84 -8.45
C PRO A 236 -5.27 5.58 -9.34
N PRO A 237 -5.23 5.71 -10.67
CA PRO A 237 -5.07 4.56 -11.56
C PRO A 237 -3.64 4.00 -11.48
N ILE A 238 -3.48 2.71 -11.79
CA ILE A 238 -2.17 2.12 -12.03
C ILE A 238 -1.72 2.47 -13.46
N VAL A 239 -0.47 2.91 -13.59
CA VAL A 239 0.21 3.18 -14.86
C VAL A 239 1.46 2.33 -14.89
N LEU A 240 1.65 1.55 -15.96
CA LEU A 240 2.84 0.72 -16.11
C LEU A 240 4.07 1.59 -16.37
N PRO A 241 5.23 1.23 -15.80
CA PRO A 241 6.45 1.99 -16.00
C PRO A 241 6.93 1.92 -17.44
N SER A 242 7.64 2.95 -17.88
CA SER A 242 8.22 3.04 -19.24
C SER A 242 9.74 3.11 -19.25
N SER A 243 10.38 3.31 -18.10
CA SER A 243 11.84 3.39 -17.95
C SER A 243 12.26 3.01 -16.53
N GLY A 244 13.56 2.78 -16.29
CA GLY A 244 14.09 2.47 -14.95
C GLY A 244 14.08 0.98 -14.58
N PHE A 245 13.95 0.11 -15.58
CA PHE A 245 13.99 -1.34 -15.43
C PHE A 245 15.38 -1.85 -15.06
N ARG A 246 15.42 -2.98 -14.35
CA ARG A 246 16.68 -3.60 -13.94
C ARG A 246 17.24 -4.56 -14.97
N VAL A 247 16.40 -5.11 -15.84
CA VAL A 247 16.84 -5.97 -16.93
C VAL A 247 17.66 -5.14 -17.91
N ASP A 248 18.98 -5.29 -17.84
CA ASP A 248 19.92 -4.76 -18.80
C ASP A 248 20.06 -5.74 -19.96
N LEU A 249 19.47 -5.39 -21.10
CA LEU A 249 19.46 -6.21 -22.32
C LEU A 249 20.74 -6.09 -23.13
N ASP A 250 21.50 -5.02 -22.91
CA ASP A 250 22.73 -4.68 -23.64
C ASP A 250 23.99 -5.16 -22.90
N SER A 251 23.82 -5.72 -21.70
CA SER A 251 24.92 -6.28 -20.92
C SER A 251 25.53 -7.49 -21.61
N GLU A 252 26.81 -7.40 -21.98
CA GLU A 252 27.55 -8.52 -22.57
C GLU A 252 27.86 -9.64 -21.56
N CYS A 253 27.62 -9.42 -20.26
CA CYS A 253 27.98 -10.33 -19.18
C CYS A 253 26.74 -10.79 -18.39
N VAL A 254 26.54 -12.11 -18.31
CA VAL A 254 25.58 -12.71 -17.36
C VAL A 254 26.18 -12.61 -15.95
N GLU A 255 25.38 -12.20 -14.96
CA GLU A 255 25.87 -12.16 -13.57
C GLU A 255 26.46 -13.52 -13.14
N ASP A 256 27.63 -13.49 -12.50
CA ASP A 256 28.32 -14.68 -11.95
C ASP A 256 27.41 -15.50 -11.01
N SER A 257 26.47 -14.84 -10.33
CA SER A 257 25.45 -15.45 -9.48
C SER A 257 24.56 -16.41 -10.27
N ILE A 258 24.04 -15.97 -11.43
CA ILE A 258 23.19 -16.75 -12.32
C ILE A 258 24.00 -17.90 -12.91
N TYR A 259 25.24 -17.65 -13.32
CA TYR A 259 26.13 -18.69 -13.82
C TYR A 259 26.38 -19.79 -12.77
N ARG A 260 26.60 -19.43 -11.49
CA ARG A 260 26.71 -20.37 -10.37
C ARG A 260 25.42 -21.15 -10.15
N GLN A 261 24.26 -20.50 -10.20
CA GLN A 261 22.96 -21.16 -10.09
C GLN A 261 22.75 -22.19 -11.22
N LEU A 262 23.07 -21.82 -12.46
CA LEU A 262 22.97 -22.71 -13.62
C LEU A 262 23.94 -23.89 -13.51
N LEU A 263 25.17 -23.65 -13.02
CA LEU A 263 26.13 -24.72 -12.72
C LEU A 263 25.60 -25.66 -11.65
N TYR A 264 24.98 -25.14 -10.59
CA TYR A 264 24.35 -25.93 -9.55
C TYR A 264 23.23 -26.81 -10.12
N VAL A 265 22.33 -26.24 -10.92
CA VAL A 265 21.25 -26.98 -11.60
C VAL A 265 21.83 -28.05 -12.52
N ARG A 266 22.85 -27.72 -13.31
CA ARG A 266 23.54 -28.68 -14.19
C ARG A 266 24.13 -29.83 -13.39
N HIS A 267 24.82 -29.54 -12.29
CA HIS A 267 25.44 -30.57 -11.45
C HIS A 267 24.39 -31.45 -10.77
N TYR A 268 23.30 -30.85 -10.27
CA TYR A 268 22.16 -31.56 -9.70
C TYR A 268 21.51 -32.50 -10.71
N LEU A 269 21.19 -32.02 -11.91
CA LEU A 269 20.61 -32.83 -12.99
C LEU A 269 21.56 -33.96 -13.43
N TRP A 270 22.88 -33.69 -13.46
CA TRP A 270 23.87 -34.72 -13.74
C TRP A 270 23.90 -35.79 -12.65
N GLY A 271 23.85 -35.41 -11.37
CA GLY A 271 23.80 -36.34 -10.25
C GLY A 271 22.54 -37.22 -10.23
N LEU A 272 21.41 -36.73 -10.74
CA LEU A 272 20.20 -37.53 -10.95
C LEU A 272 20.38 -38.58 -12.05
N ARG A 273 21.07 -38.23 -13.14
CA ARG A 273 21.34 -39.13 -14.28
C ARG A 273 22.32 -40.25 -13.94
N THR A 274 23.34 -39.97 -13.13
CA THR A 274 24.32 -40.99 -12.72
C THR A 274 23.75 -41.98 -11.72
N LYS A 275 22.90 -41.54 -10.78
CA LYS A 275 22.17 -42.43 -9.85
C LYS A 275 21.18 -43.37 -10.55
N THR A 276 20.61 -42.97 -11.68
CA THR A 276 19.72 -43.83 -12.48
C THR A 276 20.48 -44.85 -13.33
N GLN A 277 21.72 -44.56 -13.72
CA GLN A 277 22.57 -45.50 -14.48
C GLN A 277 23.26 -46.56 -13.62
N THR A 278 23.51 -46.31 -12.32
CA THR A 278 24.08 -47.34 -11.43
C THR A 278 23.09 -48.44 -11.04
N HIS A 279 21.81 -48.32 -11.39
CA HIS A 279 20.79 -49.35 -11.15
C HIS A 279 20.54 -50.29 -12.33
N THR A 280 21.14 -50.08 -13.50
CA THR A 280 20.94 -50.93 -14.70
C THR A 280 22.11 -51.86 -15.04
N THR A 281 23.19 -51.85 -14.26
CA THR A 281 24.33 -52.77 -14.43
C THR A 281 24.68 -53.49 -13.12
N THR A 282 23.93 -54.53 -12.80
CA THR A 282 24.38 -55.60 -11.88
C THR A 282 24.10 -56.96 -12.52
N PRO A 283 25.12 -57.80 -12.80
CA PRO A 283 24.90 -59.21 -13.04
C PRO A 283 24.46 -59.89 -11.74
N SER A 284 23.61 -60.91 -11.88
CA SER A 284 22.99 -61.67 -10.81
C SER A 284 23.99 -62.15 -9.77
N VAL A 285 23.80 -61.79 -8.51
CA VAL A 285 24.22 -62.64 -7.38
C VAL A 285 23.04 -62.74 -6.44
N HIS A 286 22.54 -63.97 -6.31
CA HIS A 286 21.55 -64.36 -5.34
C HIS A 286 22.05 -64.08 -3.93
N THR A 287 21.29 -63.34 -3.12
CA THR A 287 21.20 -63.63 -1.68
C THR A 287 19.80 -63.28 -1.17
N GLN A 288 19.28 -64.17 -0.35
CA GLN A 288 17.88 -64.32 0.04
C GLN A 288 17.30 -63.14 0.84
N SER A 289 15.98 -63.05 0.69
CA SER A 289 15.00 -62.17 1.35
C SER A 289 14.93 -62.25 2.87
N ASN A 290 14.67 -61.09 3.49
CA ASN A 290 13.68 -60.80 4.55
C ASN A 290 13.80 -59.28 4.82
N GLY A 291 12.81 -58.40 4.80
CA GLY A 291 11.36 -58.47 4.87
C GLY A 291 10.91 -57.20 5.61
N THR A 292 10.25 -56.28 4.90
CA THR A 292 9.28 -55.25 5.36
C THR A 292 9.67 -54.24 6.47
N ASN A 293 9.66 -52.93 6.14
CA ASN A 293 8.49 -52.09 6.41
C ASN A 293 8.59 -50.67 5.81
N THR A 294 7.60 -50.36 5.00
CA THR A 294 7.17 -49.05 4.53
C THR A 294 6.37 -48.35 5.64
N ALA A 295 6.97 -47.43 6.37
CA ALA A 295 6.27 -46.40 7.14
C ALA A 295 7.35 -45.44 7.68
N ASP A 296 7.51 -44.28 7.04
CA ASP A 296 7.99 -43.02 7.64
C ASP A 296 8.40 -42.05 6.54
N TRP A 297 7.40 -41.53 5.83
CA TRP A 297 7.51 -40.26 5.13
C TRP A 297 6.38 -39.38 5.65
N PRO A 298 6.66 -38.21 6.26
CA PRO A 298 5.59 -37.32 6.69
C PRO A 298 4.96 -36.64 5.46
N ASP A 299 3.65 -36.87 5.31
CA ASP A 299 2.80 -36.24 4.31
C ASP A 299 2.86 -34.71 4.38
N ILE A 300 3.29 -34.10 3.27
CA ILE A 300 3.13 -32.66 3.03
C ILE A 300 1.65 -32.43 2.71
N GLN A 301 0.88 -31.98 3.71
CA GLN A 301 -0.50 -31.58 3.53
C GLN A 301 -0.61 -30.36 2.60
N VAL A 302 -0.96 -30.63 1.34
CA VAL A 302 -1.49 -29.63 0.41
C VAL A 302 -2.90 -29.26 0.88
N ARG A 303 -3.05 -28.13 1.58
CA ARG A 303 -4.38 -27.54 1.86
C ARG A 303 -5.00 -27.07 0.54
N LYS A 304 -5.98 -27.84 0.05
CA LYS A 304 -6.96 -27.40 -0.94
C LYS A 304 -7.84 -26.31 -0.33
N ILE A 305 -7.75 -25.09 -0.85
CA ILE A 305 -8.74 -24.04 -0.60
C ILE A 305 -9.89 -24.30 -1.57
N HIS A 306 -11.09 -24.56 -1.04
CA HIS A 306 -12.32 -24.55 -1.82
C HIS A 306 -12.84 -23.11 -1.88
N VAL A 307 -13.28 -22.76 -3.10
CA VAL A 307 -14.07 -21.61 -3.58
C VAL A 307 -14.59 -20.63 -2.54
#